data_AF-A0AA90ZMT8-F1
#
_entry.id   AF-A0AA90ZMT8-F1
#
_cell.length_a   1.000
_cell.length_b   1.000
_cell.length_c   1.000
_cell.angle_alpha   90.00
_cell.angle_beta   90.00
_cell.angle_gamma   90.00
#
_symmetry.space_group_name_H-M   'P 1'
#
loop_
_entity.id
_entity.type
_entity.pdbx_description
1 polymer ?
#
loop_
_entity_poly.entity_id
_entity_poly.type
_entity_poly.pdbx_seq_one_letter_code
_entity_poly.pdbx_strand_id
1 'polypeptide(L)'
;MSKSYKVAKKTINMGDKKGQTVYSVRPYSYGTLTTEEVANQIAVESTATPADVKAVLDRYAYYVKENLKKGYDIELLGFGKLFIRFITGKAVEDESKANAKLVKSLVPAFRPSFTKLQNGSRIYNLLPTSIELVKYGDEKKDNPTGGTNDEEKKPTTGDSTNGGENAGGENTGGENTGGSENTGGTGSESGDNVNF
;
A
#
# COMPACT_ATOMS: atom_id res chain seq x y z
N MET A 1 13.12 -6.85 7.51
CA MET A 1 12.58 -6.78 6.13
C MET A 1 13.27 -5.65 5.40
N SER A 2 13.55 -5.82 4.11
CA SER A 2 14.09 -4.75 3.27
C SER A 2 12.97 -4.02 2.52
N LYS A 3 13.20 -2.74 2.21
CA LYS A 3 12.39 -1.97 1.27
C LYS A 3 13.28 -1.43 0.18
N SER A 4 12.92 -1.73 -1.06
CA SER A 4 13.77 -1.40 -2.19
C SER A 4 13.59 0.01 -2.68
N TYR A 5 14.68 0.59 -3.19
CA TYR A 5 14.69 1.90 -3.81
C TYR A 5 15.34 1.86 -5.19
N LYS A 6 14.95 2.80 -6.06
CA LYS A 6 15.58 3.07 -7.35
C LYS A 6 16.20 4.46 -7.37
N VAL A 7 17.31 4.58 -8.07
CA VAL A 7 17.95 5.88 -8.33
C VAL A 7 17.40 6.42 -9.64
N ALA A 8 16.75 7.58 -9.58
CA ALA A 8 16.26 8.30 -10.74
C ALA A 8 17.21 9.44 -11.10
N LYS A 9 17.67 9.46 -12.35
CA LYS A 9 18.47 10.53 -12.94
C LYS A 9 17.57 11.60 -13.53
N LYS A 10 17.88 12.87 -13.28
CA LYS A 10 17.19 14.01 -13.91
C LYS A 10 18.20 15.09 -14.28
N THR A 11 18.08 15.63 -15.48
CA THR A 11 18.79 16.86 -15.87
C THR A 11 17.92 18.06 -15.50
N ILE A 12 18.53 19.05 -14.85
CA ILE A 12 17.84 20.29 -14.49
C ILE A 12 17.73 21.15 -15.74
N ASN A 13 16.51 21.56 -16.11
CA ASN A 13 16.25 22.29 -17.34
C ASN A 13 16.16 23.81 -17.14
N MET A 14 16.11 24.29 -15.89
CA MET A 14 15.85 25.70 -15.53
C MET A 14 16.57 26.13 -14.26
N GLY A 15 16.79 27.44 -14.09
CA GLY A 15 17.47 28.05 -12.94
C GLY A 15 18.99 27.93 -12.99
N ASP A 16 19.66 28.29 -11.90
CA ASP A 16 21.12 28.41 -11.81
C ASP A 16 21.87 27.08 -12.02
N LYS A 17 21.18 25.96 -11.83
CA LYS A 17 21.71 24.60 -12.03
C LYS A 17 21.33 24.00 -13.39
N LYS A 18 20.86 24.80 -14.35
CA LYS A 18 20.48 24.33 -15.69
C LYS A 18 21.65 23.57 -16.35
N GLY A 19 21.35 22.40 -16.89
CA GLY A 19 22.32 21.48 -17.48
C GLY A 19 22.96 20.50 -16.48
N GLN A 20 22.82 20.72 -15.16
CA GLN A 20 23.35 19.81 -14.15
C GLN A 20 22.51 18.53 -14.08
N THR A 21 23.19 17.38 -14.06
CA THR A 21 22.58 16.08 -13.75
C THR A 21 22.47 15.92 -12.24
N VAL A 22 21.28 15.58 -11.75
CA VAL A 22 21.02 15.23 -10.36
C VAL A 22 20.41 13.84 -10.24
N TYR A 23 20.57 13.23 -9.07
CA TYR A 23 20.05 11.91 -8.74
C TYR A 23 19.09 12.01 -7.56
N SER A 24 18.01 11.25 -7.60
CA SER A 24 17.02 11.15 -6.52
C SER A 24 16.73 9.70 -6.18
N VAL A 25 16.50 9.42 -4.90
CA VAL A 25 16.07 8.10 -4.43
C VAL A 25 14.55 8.06 -4.47
N ARG A 26 13.99 7.01 -5.07
CA ARG A 26 12.54 6.77 -5.13
C ARG A 26 12.23 5.38 -4.58
N PRO A 27 11.12 5.21 -3.85
CA PRO A 27 10.69 3.88 -3.44
C PRO A 27 10.44 3.03 -4.70
N TYR A 28 10.87 1.77 -4.64
CA TYR A 28 10.46 0.79 -5.63
C TYR A 28 9.16 0.11 -5.16
N SER A 29 8.19 0.00 -6.06
CA SER A 29 6.96 -0.74 -5.83
C SER A 29 7.00 -2.04 -6.62
N TYR A 30 6.66 -3.16 -5.96
CA TYR A 30 6.53 -4.47 -6.58
C TYR A 30 5.17 -4.69 -7.25
N GLY A 31 4.29 -3.69 -7.19
CA GLY A 31 2.93 -3.77 -7.70
C GLY A 31 1.91 -3.40 -6.63
N THR A 32 0.65 -3.72 -6.93
CA THR A 32 -0.48 -3.53 -6.02
C THR A 32 -1.09 -4.89 -5.76
N LEU A 33 -1.26 -5.26 -4.50
CA LEU A 33 -2.07 -6.42 -4.16
C LEU A 33 -3.55 -6.07 -4.37
N THR A 34 -4.21 -6.88 -5.18
CA THR A 34 -5.65 -6.79 -5.42
C THR A 34 -6.44 -7.24 -4.19
N THR A 35 -7.71 -6.82 -4.09
CA THR A 35 -8.61 -7.28 -3.03
C THR A 35 -8.74 -8.81 -3.02
N GLU A 36 -8.62 -9.45 -4.18
CA GLU A 36 -8.64 -10.91 -4.29
C GLU A 36 -7.40 -11.56 -3.67
N GLU A 37 -6.21 -11.06 -3.98
CA GLU A 37 -4.97 -11.56 -3.38
C GLU A 37 -4.95 -11.35 -1.87
N VAL A 38 -5.41 -10.18 -1.39
CA VAL A 38 -5.53 -9.90 0.05
C VAL A 38 -6.56 -10.82 0.71
N ALA A 39 -7.71 -11.06 0.08
CA ALA A 39 -8.73 -11.97 0.62
C ALA A 39 -8.21 -13.40 0.75
N ASN A 40 -7.44 -13.87 -0.24
CA ASN A 40 -6.80 -15.18 -0.19
C ASN A 40 -5.80 -15.27 0.97
N GLN A 41 -4.97 -14.24 1.19
CA GLN A 41 -4.02 -14.21 2.31
C GLN A 41 -4.73 -14.27 3.66
N ILE A 42 -5.82 -13.50 3.85
CA ILE A 42 -6.59 -13.51 5.10
C ILE A 42 -7.29 -14.86 5.31
N ALA A 43 -7.84 -15.45 4.25
CA ALA A 43 -8.52 -16.73 4.32
C ALA A 43 -7.59 -17.87 4.77
N VAL A 44 -6.32 -17.87 4.32
CA VAL A 44 -5.31 -18.84 4.75
C VAL A 44 -5.03 -18.75 6.26
N GLU A 45 -5.08 -17.55 6.81
CA GLU A 45 -4.78 -17.26 8.23
C GLU A 45 -6.04 -17.19 9.10
N SER A 46 -7.21 -17.61 8.59
CA SER A 46 -8.48 -17.55 9.31
C SER A 46 -9.38 -18.75 9.00
N THR A 47 -10.57 -18.78 9.61
CA THR A 47 -11.61 -19.77 9.32
C THR A 47 -12.56 -19.34 8.20
N ALA A 48 -12.39 -18.13 7.65
CA ALA A 48 -13.25 -17.58 6.61
C ALA A 48 -12.79 -18.02 5.22
N THR A 49 -13.73 -18.22 4.29
CA THR A 49 -13.36 -18.44 2.88
C THR A 49 -12.94 -17.13 2.22
N PRO A 50 -12.18 -17.15 1.11
CA PRO A 50 -11.87 -15.93 0.37
C PRO A 50 -13.13 -15.16 -0.09
N ALA A 51 -14.22 -15.89 -0.39
CA ALA A 51 -15.49 -15.29 -0.77
C ALA A 51 -16.13 -14.52 0.41
N ASP A 52 -16.10 -15.10 1.61
CA ASP A 52 -16.61 -14.44 2.82
C ASP A 52 -15.80 -13.18 3.14
N VAL A 53 -14.46 -13.26 3.05
CA VAL A 53 -13.59 -12.09 3.28
C VAL A 53 -13.90 -10.97 2.29
N LYS A 54 -14.04 -11.28 1.00
CA LYS A 54 -14.44 -10.29 -0.02
C LYS A 54 -15.78 -9.66 0.30
N ALA A 55 -16.78 -10.47 0.68
CA ALA A 55 -18.11 -9.96 1.04
C ALA A 55 -18.07 -9.03 2.26
N VAL A 56 -17.27 -9.36 3.28
CA VAL A 56 -17.07 -8.50 4.45
C VAL A 56 -16.40 -7.18 4.06
N LEU A 57 -15.33 -7.21 3.26
CA LEU A 57 -14.62 -6.00 2.82
C LEU A 57 -15.52 -5.08 1.97
N ASP A 58 -16.33 -5.64 1.07
CA ASP A 58 -17.30 -4.90 0.26
C ASP A 58 -18.34 -4.20 1.16
N ARG A 59 -18.95 -4.95 2.09
CA ARG A 59 -19.92 -4.39 3.04
C ARG A 59 -19.29 -3.37 3.97
N TYR A 60 -18.04 -3.58 4.36
CA TYR A 60 -17.30 -2.64 5.17
C TYR A 60 -17.12 -1.29 4.46
N ALA A 61 -16.68 -1.31 3.20
CA ALA A 61 -16.54 -0.10 2.39
C ALA A 61 -17.86 0.68 2.27
N TYR A 62 -18.98 -0.03 2.10
CA TYR A 62 -20.32 0.58 2.11
C TYR A 62 -20.62 1.30 3.44
N TYR A 63 -20.42 0.64 4.58
CA TYR A 63 -20.71 1.26 5.89
C TYR A 63 -19.73 2.37 6.27
N VAL A 64 -18.47 2.32 5.81
CA VAL A 64 -17.54 3.45 5.94
C VAL A 64 -18.15 4.69 5.28
N LYS A 65 -18.64 4.58 4.04
CA LYS A 65 -19.28 5.70 3.32
C LYS A 65 -20.51 6.23 4.06
N GLU A 66 -21.40 5.34 4.50
CA GLU A 66 -22.63 5.74 5.19
C GLU A 66 -22.36 6.43 6.54
N ASN A 67 -21.33 6.01 7.27
CA ASN A 67 -21.00 6.60 8.55
C ASN A 67 -20.17 7.90 8.42
N LEU A 68 -19.30 8.01 7.41
CA LEU A 68 -18.62 9.26 7.07
C LEU A 68 -19.63 10.37 6.70
N LYS A 69 -20.69 10.03 5.96
CA LYS A 69 -21.80 10.94 5.64
C LYS A 69 -22.48 11.50 6.90
N LYS A 70 -22.53 10.72 7.98
CA LYS A 70 -23.13 11.11 9.26
C LYS A 70 -22.17 11.91 10.15
N GLY A 71 -20.93 12.13 9.70
CA GLY A 71 -19.91 12.86 10.46
C GLY A 71 -19.11 12.01 11.44
N TYR A 72 -19.18 10.67 11.36
CA TYR A 72 -18.34 9.81 12.18
C TYR A 72 -16.95 9.63 11.58
N ASP A 73 -15.94 9.65 12.44
CA ASP A 73 -14.62 9.11 12.14
C ASP A 73 -14.64 7.59 12.30
N ILE A 74 -14.09 6.85 11.35
CA ILE A 74 -14.09 5.38 11.35
C ILE A 74 -12.70 4.88 11.74
N GLU A 75 -12.62 4.21 12.89
CA GLU A 75 -11.41 3.56 13.35
C GLU A 75 -11.22 2.20 12.66
N LEU A 76 -10.02 2.00 12.11
CA LEU A 76 -9.54 0.75 11.55
C LEU A 76 -8.56 0.15 12.56
N LEU A 77 -8.91 -1.00 13.13
CA LEU A 77 -8.18 -1.66 14.21
C LEU A 77 -6.66 -1.71 13.95
N GLY A 78 -5.89 -0.90 14.67
CA GLY A 78 -4.43 -0.83 14.54
C GLY A 78 -3.90 -0.06 13.32
N PHE A 79 -4.73 0.21 12.30
CA PHE A 79 -4.33 0.90 11.08
C PHE A 79 -4.38 2.41 11.27
N GLY A 80 -5.50 2.95 11.73
CA GLY A 80 -5.72 4.39 11.79
C GLY A 80 -7.19 4.79 11.74
N LYS A 81 -7.46 6.07 11.47
CA LYS A 81 -8.82 6.61 11.35
C LYS A 81 -9.08 7.17 9.96
N LEU A 82 -10.20 6.80 9.36
CA LEU A 82 -10.77 7.44 8.17
C LEU A 82 -11.74 8.52 8.61
N PHE A 83 -11.65 9.71 8.02
CA PHE A 83 -12.48 10.86 8.37
C PHE A 83 -12.67 11.79 7.18
N ILE A 84 -13.65 12.70 7.26
CA ILE A 84 -13.80 13.76 6.28
C ILE A 84 -12.93 14.95 6.70
N ARG A 85 -11.95 15.29 5.87
CA ARG A 85 -11.13 16.48 6.05
C ARG A 85 -11.73 17.65 5.28
N PHE A 86 -11.77 18.79 5.97
CA PHE A 86 -12.19 20.06 5.40
C PHE A 86 -10.98 20.73 4.78
N ILE A 87 -11.09 21.13 3.51
CA ILE A 87 -10.12 22.00 2.86
C ILE A 87 -10.64 23.42 3.01
N THR A 88 -10.00 24.19 3.88
CA THR A 88 -10.46 25.54 4.24
C THR A 88 -9.71 26.63 3.48
N GLY A 89 -10.34 27.80 3.38
CA GLY A 89 -9.72 29.05 2.98
C GLY A 89 -8.81 29.63 4.05
N LYS A 90 -8.39 30.88 3.82
CA LYS A 90 -7.63 31.63 4.82
C LYS A 90 -8.50 31.85 6.07
N ALA A 91 -7.86 31.87 7.23
CA ALA A 91 -8.50 32.26 8.47
C ALA A 91 -9.01 33.71 8.39
N VAL A 92 -10.01 34.02 9.21
CA VAL A 92 -10.62 35.34 9.33
C VAL A 92 -10.42 35.85 10.74
N GLU A 93 -10.37 37.17 10.90
CA GLU A 93 -10.11 37.84 12.18
C GLU A 93 -11.33 37.85 13.11
N ASP A 94 -12.55 37.92 12.55
CA ASP A 94 -13.79 37.97 13.30
C ASP A 94 -14.54 36.64 13.29
N GLU A 95 -15.01 36.18 14.45
CA GLU A 95 -15.79 34.94 14.59
C GLU A 95 -17.08 34.97 13.76
N SER A 96 -17.75 36.12 13.64
CA SER A 96 -18.96 36.27 12.82
C SER A 96 -18.73 36.02 11.32
N LYS A 97 -17.48 36.15 10.86
CA LYS A 97 -17.06 35.84 9.48
C LYS A 97 -16.64 34.37 9.33
N ALA A 98 -16.44 33.64 10.42
CA ALA A 98 -16.04 32.24 10.43
C ALA A 98 -17.26 31.33 10.19
N ASN A 99 -17.61 31.13 8.92
CA ASN A 99 -18.76 30.31 8.52
C ASN A 99 -18.42 29.30 7.42
N ALA A 100 -19.42 28.50 7.03
CA ALA A 100 -19.27 27.41 6.06
C ALA A 100 -18.70 27.84 4.69
N LYS A 101 -18.78 29.13 4.31
CA LYS A 101 -18.17 29.64 3.07
C LYS A 101 -16.64 29.56 3.09
N LEU A 102 -16.03 29.43 4.28
CA LEU A 102 -14.60 29.18 4.41
C LEU A 102 -14.22 27.74 4.04
N VAL A 103 -15.18 26.81 3.97
CA VAL A 103 -14.92 25.44 3.52
C VAL A 103 -14.98 25.42 1.98
N LYS A 104 -13.83 25.15 1.36
CA LYS A 104 -13.70 25.08 -0.10
C LYS A 104 -14.12 23.72 -0.64
N SER A 105 -13.75 22.65 0.05
CA SER A 105 -14.12 21.29 -0.33
C SER A 105 -13.99 20.32 0.85
N LEU A 106 -14.61 19.15 0.70
CA LEU A 106 -14.54 18.02 1.62
C LEU A 106 -13.83 16.87 0.91
N VAL A 107 -12.84 16.27 1.57
CA VAL A 107 -12.11 15.12 1.03
C VAL A 107 -12.00 14.01 2.09
N PRO A 108 -12.12 12.73 1.71
CA PRO A 108 -11.74 11.64 2.60
C PRO A 108 -10.26 11.75 2.96
N ALA A 109 -9.93 11.50 4.22
CA ALA A 109 -8.56 11.49 4.72
C ALA A 109 -8.35 10.29 5.64
N PHE A 110 -7.10 9.82 5.68
CA PHE A 110 -6.65 8.77 6.57
C PHE A 110 -5.57 9.29 7.50
N ARG A 111 -5.73 9.07 8.80
CA ARG A 111 -4.70 9.33 9.81
C ARG A 111 -4.21 7.99 10.33
N PRO A 112 -2.99 7.55 9.98
CA PRO A 112 -2.42 6.32 10.51
C PRO A 112 -2.34 6.36 12.04
N SER A 113 -2.54 5.21 12.69
CA SER A 113 -2.34 5.06 14.12
C SER A 113 -0.86 5.20 14.46
N PHE A 114 -0.57 5.89 15.56
CA PHE A 114 0.78 6.08 16.05
C PHE A 114 0.82 6.18 17.57
N THR A 115 1.96 5.79 18.14
CA THR A 115 2.32 6.05 19.52
C THR A 115 3.22 7.28 19.59
N LYS A 116 2.94 8.21 20.50
CA LYS A 116 3.84 9.34 20.79
C LYS A 116 4.87 8.93 21.81
N LEU A 117 6.14 9.15 21.48
CA LEU A 117 7.25 9.02 22.41
C LEU A 117 7.37 10.27 23.28
N GLN A 118 8.06 10.15 24.42
CA GLN A 118 8.32 11.26 25.34
C GLN A 118 9.04 12.44 24.68
N ASN A 119 9.85 12.18 23.65
CA ASN A 119 10.56 13.20 22.88
C ASN A 119 9.69 13.85 21.77
N GLY A 120 8.39 13.58 21.73
CA GLY A 120 7.46 14.13 20.74
C GLY A 120 7.43 13.41 19.39
N SER A 121 8.35 12.47 19.15
CA SER A 121 8.37 11.67 17.91
C SER A 121 7.21 10.68 17.86
N ARG A 122 6.81 10.29 16.64
CA ARG A 122 5.72 9.34 16.40
C ARG A 122 6.26 8.02 15.85
N ILE A 123 5.84 6.91 16.45
CA ILE A 123 6.03 5.57 15.88
C ILE A 123 4.70 5.13 15.29
N TYR A 124 4.64 4.94 13.97
CA TYR A 124 3.43 4.49 13.28
C TYR A 124 3.26 2.99 13.39
N ASN A 125 2.06 2.54 13.74
CA ASN A 125 1.75 1.11 13.93
C ASN A 125 1.83 0.31 12.62
N LEU A 126 1.67 0.98 11.48
CA LEU A 126 1.78 0.38 10.14
C LEU A 126 3.22 0.24 9.64
N LEU A 127 4.20 0.76 10.37
CA LEU A 127 5.61 0.55 10.05
C LEU A 127 6.15 -0.62 10.88
N PRO A 128 6.88 -1.56 10.26
CA PRO A 128 7.60 -2.56 11.02
C PRO A 128 8.69 -1.89 11.89
N THR A 129 9.13 -2.59 12.93
CA THR A 129 10.15 -2.10 13.88
C THR A 129 11.44 -1.66 13.19
N SER A 130 11.82 -2.34 12.09
CA SER A 130 12.99 -1.99 11.29
C SER A 130 12.75 -2.23 9.79
N ILE A 131 13.29 -1.33 8.98
CA ILE A 131 13.30 -1.42 7.51
C ILE A 131 14.73 -1.17 7.05
N GLU A 132 15.31 -2.14 6.34
CA GLU A 132 16.59 -1.96 5.65
C GLU A 132 16.33 -1.41 4.24
N LEU A 133 17.03 -0.35 3.82
CA LEU A 133 16.89 0.18 2.47
C LEU A 133 17.92 -0.46 1.55
N VAL A 134 17.44 -1.14 0.51
CA VAL A 134 18.31 -1.83 -0.45
C VAL A 134 18.06 -1.30 -1.85
N LYS A 135 19.11 -1.15 -2.65
CA LYS A 135 18.94 -0.74 -4.04
C LYS A 135 18.29 -1.87 -4.82
N TYR A 136 17.26 -1.56 -5.59
CA TYR A 136 16.55 -2.55 -6.40
C TYR A 136 17.53 -3.31 -7.31
N GLY A 137 17.44 -4.65 -7.27
CA GLY A 137 18.36 -5.56 -7.96
C GLY A 137 19.59 -5.98 -7.15
N ASP A 138 19.92 -5.24 -6.09
CA ASP A 138 20.99 -5.58 -5.13
C ASP A 138 20.41 -6.26 -3.86
N GLU A 139 19.13 -6.62 -3.90
CA GLU A 139 18.46 -7.36 -2.83
C GLU A 139 19.12 -8.72 -2.68
N LYS A 140 19.51 -9.06 -1.44
CA LYS A 140 19.89 -10.43 -1.12
C LYS A 140 18.70 -11.31 -1.47
N LYS A 141 18.90 -12.26 -2.39
CA LYS A 141 17.94 -13.33 -2.64
C LYS A 141 17.97 -14.24 -1.42
N ASP A 142 17.32 -13.82 -0.33
CA ASP A 142 17.08 -14.71 0.79
C ASP A 142 16.08 -15.76 0.29
N ASN A 143 16.56 -17.00 0.16
CA ASN A 143 15.75 -18.18 -0.14
C ASN A 143 14.51 -18.22 0.77
N PRO A 144 13.34 -18.65 0.29
CA PRO A 144 12.22 -18.91 1.18
C PRO A 144 12.55 -20.13 2.04
N THR A 145 12.97 -19.92 3.29
CA THR A 145 13.10 -20.99 4.27
C THR A 145 11.70 -21.40 4.72
N GLY A 146 11.15 -22.41 4.05
CA GLY A 146 9.88 -23.06 4.37
C GLY A 146 9.91 -24.50 3.86
N GLY A 147 10.84 -25.29 4.40
CA GLY A 147 10.99 -26.70 4.07
C GLY A 147 11.96 -27.35 5.05
N THR A 148 11.45 -27.81 6.19
CA THR A 148 12.15 -28.77 7.06
C THR A 148 12.25 -30.09 6.30
N ASN A 149 13.44 -30.37 5.76
CA ASN A 149 13.86 -31.73 5.42
C ASN A 149 14.42 -32.36 6.70
N ASP A 150 13.67 -33.27 7.30
CA ASP A 150 14.26 -34.29 8.17
C ASP A 150 14.47 -35.56 7.35
N GLU A 151 15.74 -35.92 7.19
CA GLU A 151 16.19 -37.16 6.59
C GLU A 151 15.97 -38.34 7.56
N GLU A 152 15.09 -39.27 7.21
CA GLU A 152 15.19 -40.65 7.69
C GLU A 152 15.43 -41.61 6.52
N LYS A 153 16.35 -42.55 6.74
CA LYS A 153 17.13 -43.26 5.75
C LYS A 153 16.63 -44.71 5.54
N LYS A 154 16.17 -45.01 4.30
CA LYS A 154 16.22 -46.28 3.53
C LYS A 154 15.44 -47.53 4.05
N PRO A 155 15.21 -48.62 3.26
CA PRO A 155 15.52 -48.88 1.84
C PRO A 155 14.50 -49.66 0.95
N THR A 156 14.79 -49.69 -0.37
CA THR A 156 14.48 -50.72 -1.42
C THR A 156 13.00 -50.87 -1.83
N THR A 157 12.55 -51.12 -3.08
CA THR A 157 13.09 -51.73 -4.32
C THR A 157 12.03 -51.52 -5.44
N GLY A 158 12.42 -51.48 -6.71
CA GLY A 158 11.63 -52.12 -7.79
C GLY A 158 10.65 -51.29 -8.64
N ASP A 159 11.07 -51.09 -9.89
CA ASP A 159 10.32 -51.32 -11.15
C ASP A 159 9.48 -50.21 -11.83
N SER A 160 9.59 -50.29 -13.16
CA SER A 160 9.08 -49.50 -14.29
C SER A 160 7.57 -49.18 -14.21
N THR A 161 7.02 -48.13 -14.84
CA THR A 161 6.71 -48.13 -16.29
C THR A 161 6.28 -46.73 -16.76
N ASN A 162 6.69 -46.41 -17.98
CA ASN A 162 6.28 -45.29 -18.82
C ASN A 162 4.76 -45.30 -19.08
N GLY A 163 4.09 -44.16 -18.93
CA GLY A 163 2.67 -43.99 -19.29
C GLY A 163 2.40 -42.55 -19.69
N GLY A 164 2.69 -42.23 -20.97
CA GLY A 164 2.27 -40.98 -21.58
C GLY A 164 0.91 -41.14 -22.22
N GLU A 165 -0.04 -40.28 -21.86
CA GLU A 165 -1.21 -40.00 -22.67
C GLU A 165 -1.48 -38.50 -22.67
N ASN A 166 -1.64 -37.97 -23.87
CA ASN A 166 -1.79 -36.57 -24.21
C ASN A 166 -3.18 -36.43 -24.85
N ALA A 167 -4.07 -35.67 -24.23
CA ALA A 167 -5.33 -35.17 -24.79
C ALA A 167 -5.68 -33.94 -23.94
N GLY A 168 -5.74 -32.72 -24.47
CA GLY A 168 -6.55 -32.29 -25.60
C GLY A 168 -7.71 -31.46 -25.01
N GLY A 169 -7.59 -30.13 -25.01
CA GLY A 169 -8.61 -29.25 -24.45
C GLY A 169 -8.35 -27.79 -24.82
N GLU A 170 -9.20 -27.29 -25.72
CA GLU A 170 -9.22 -25.97 -26.35
C GLU A 170 -9.26 -24.79 -25.38
N ASN A 171 -8.69 -23.64 -25.78
CA ASN A 171 -9.37 -22.37 -25.54
C ASN A 171 -9.00 -21.28 -26.58
N THR A 172 -10.00 -20.97 -27.40
CA THR A 172 -10.30 -19.68 -28.05
C THR A 172 -10.12 -18.51 -27.07
N GLY A 173 -9.44 -17.41 -27.41
CA GLY A 173 -9.97 -16.33 -28.26
C GLY A 173 -10.72 -15.29 -27.40
N GLY A 174 -10.07 -14.18 -27.03
CA GLY A 174 -10.69 -13.10 -26.25
C GLY A 174 -9.80 -11.87 -26.09
N GLU A 175 -10.20 -10.79 -26.74
CA GLU A 175 -9.59 -9.48 -26.95
C GLU A 175 -9.05 -8.76 -25.70
N ASN A 176 -7.94 -8.03 -25.87
CA ASN A 176 -7.38 -7.13 -24.86
C ASN A 176 -7.48 -5.69 -25.40
N THR A 177 -8.40 -4.89 -24.84
CA THR A 177 -8.56 -3.47 -25.16
C THR A 177 -8.70 -2.65 -23.87
N GLY A 178 -7.89 -1.58 -23.74
CA GLY A 178 -8.02 -0.51 -22.74
C GLY A 178 -7.20 -0.78 -21.46
N GLY A 179 -6.17 -0.02 -21.10
CA GLY A 179 -6.01 1.42 -21.22
C GLY A 179 -6.45 2.08 -19.90
N SER A 180 -5.54 2.22 -18.93
CA SER A 180 -5.63 3.27 -17.92
C SER A 180 -4.27 3.51 -17.27
N GLU A 181 -3.73 4.68 -17.56
CA GLU A 181 -2.69 5.35 -16.79
C GLU A 181 -3.21 5.59 -15.37
N ASN A 182 -2.39 5.36 -14.34
CA ASN A 182 -2.62 5.96 -13.03
C ASN A 182 -1.31 6.52 -12.48
N THR A 183 -1.13 7.81 -12.72
CA THR A 183 -0.10 8.67 -12.16
C THR A 183 -0.48 9.03 -10.72
N GLY A 184 -0.18 8.12 -9.78
CA GLY A 184 -0.28 8.40 -8.35
C GLY A 184 0.80 9.36 -7.90
N GLY A 185 0.45 10.65 -7.81
CA GLY A 185 1.32 11.73 -7.33
C GLY A 185 1.77 11.52 -5.89
N THR A 186 3.08 11.58 -5.68
CA THR A 186 3.70 11.68 -4.36
C THR A 186 3.40 13.07 -3.79
N GLY A 187 2.53 13.15 -2.79
CA GLY A 187 2.36 14.35 -1.96
C GLY A 187 3.61 14.58 -1.14
N SER A 188 4.44 15.53 -1.55
CA SER A 188 5.54 16.07 -0.75
C SER A 188 4.95 16.94 0.37
N GLU A 189 5.03 16.49 1.62
CA GLU A 189 4.83 17.36 2.78
C GLU A 189 6.12 18.14 3.05
N SER A 190 6.29 19.27 2.36
CA SER A 190 7.11 20.37 2.86
C SER A 190 6.23 21.24 3.74
N GLY A 191 6.11 20.86 5.00
CA GLY A 191 5.46 21.66 6.04
C GLY A 191 6.50 22.51 6.77
N ASP A 192 7.04 23.53 6.10
CA ASP A 192 7.63 24.67 6.80
C ASP A 192 6.48 25.41 7.48
N ASN A 193 6.30 25.17 8.78
CA ASN A 193 5.54 26.07 9.64
C ASN A 193 6.49 26.70 10.64
N VAL A 194 7.20 27.72 10.15
CA VAL A 194 7.82 28.78 10.94
C VAL A 194 7.09 30.07 10.56
N ASN A 195 6.26 30.64 11.44
CA ASN A 195 6.70 31.64 12.42
C ASN A 195 5.52 32.40 13.08
N PHE A 196 5.74 32.68 14.37
CA PHE A 196 5.07 33.57 15.33
C PHE A 196 3.66 33.24 15.81
#